data_AF-A0A1G8LKE4-F1
#
_entry.id   AF-A0A1G8LKE4-F1
#
_cell.length_a   1.000
_cell.length_b   1.000
_cell.length_c   1.000
_cell.angle_alpha   90.00
_cell.angle_beta   90.00
_cell.angle_gamma   90.00
#
_symmetry.space_group_name_H-M   'P 1'
#
loop_
_entity.id
_entity.type
_entity.pdbx_description
1 polymer ?
#
loop_
_entity_poly.entity_id
_entity_poly.type
_entity_poly.pdbx_seq_one_letter_code
_entity_poly.pdbx_strand_id
1 'polypeptide(L)'
;MKKWYKLYLKSFLVLLTVVIVGVSLMFLFSLLEEPVNPRYAGLLYPLIGGLYLSILPVIYLLQLMLSLLKEREDAAGKNRQSIWRKARASAAVFSIIFLLMLPFTYRLADVDDAPGLILFFSLPILFGGAGYALFSLFLEKEQEDS
;
A
#
# COMPACT_ATOMS: atom_id res chain seq x y z
N MET A 1 -26.81 1.22 2.77
CA MET A 1 -26.15 2.43 2.18
C MET A 1 -26.90 2.89 0.94
N LYS A 2 -27.06 4.21 0.72
CA LYS A 2 -27.69 4.76 -0.51
C LYS A 2 -26.93 4.29 -1.76
N LYS A 3 -27.66 3.87 -2.81
CA LYS A 3 -27.08 3.27 -4.04
C LYS A 3 -26.03 4.16 -4.71
N TRP A 4 -26.26 5.48 -4.73
CA TRP A 4 -25.33 6.46 -5.29
C TRP A 4 -24.01 6.57 -4.51
N TYR A 5 -24.04 6.44 -3.17
CA TYR A 5 -22.83 6.46 -2.35
C TYR A 5 -21.94 5.25 -2.63
N LYS A 6 -22.52 4.05 -2.73
CA LYS A 6 -21.76 2.83 -3.10
C LYS A 6 -21.12 2.99 -4.49
N LEU A 7 -21.84 3.58 -5.45
CA LEU A 7 -21.31 3.82 -6.80
C LEU A 7 -20.14 4.81 -6.77
N TYR A 8 -20.29 5.92 -6.06
CA TYR A 8 -19.24 6.93 -5.88
C TYR A 8 -17.96 6.31 -5.29
N LEU A 9 -18.09 5.57 -4.18
CA LEU A 9 -16.94 4.98 -3.51
C LEU A 9 -16.25 3.92 -4.37
N LYS A 10 -17.02 3.12 -5.13
CA LYS A 10 -16.47 2.16 -6.10
C LYS A 10 -15.66 2.86 -7.19
N SER A 11 -16.21 3.91 -7.79
CA SER A 11 -15.52 4.68 -8.83
C SER A 11 -14.24 5.33 -8.29
N PHE A 12 -14.28 5.86 -7.06
CA PHE A 12 -13.12 6.44 -6.40
C PHE A 12 -11.98 5.42 -6.21
N LEU A 13 -12.29 4.21 -5.73
CA LEU A 13 -11.29 3.16 -5.54
C LEU A 13 -10.65 2.71 -6.87
N VAL A 14 -11.44 2.63 -7.94
CA VAL A 14 -10.92 2.32 -9.28
C VAL A 14 -10.02 3.44 -9.78
N LEU A 15 -10.44 4.70 -9.63
CA LEU A 15 -9.63 5.87 -10.00
C LEU A 15 -8.29 5.86 -9.26
N LEU A 16 -8.29 5.61 -7.95
CA LEU A 16 -7.06 5.54 -7.16
C LEU A 16 -6.11 4.45 -7.67
N THR A 17 -6.66 3.28 -8.01
CA THR A 17 -5.88 2.17 -8.58
C THR A 17 -5.24 2.58 -9.91
N VAL A 18 -5.99 3.22 -10.80
CA VAL A 18 -5.50 3.70 -12.10
C VAL A 18 -4.42 4.76 -11.92
N VAL A 19 -4.61 5.71 -11.00
CA VAL A 19 -3.62 6.76 -10.72
C VAL A 19 -2.32 6.16 -10.18
N ILE A 20 -2.40 5.24 -9.21
CA ILE A 20 -1.21 4.58 -8.65
C ILE A 20 -0.44 3.84 -9.75
N VAL A 21 -1.14 3.03 -10.56
CA VAL A 21 -0.51 2.28 -11.66
C VAL A 21 0.06 3.23 -12.71
N GLY A 22 -0.70 4.25 -13.11
CA GLY A 22 -0.28 5.22 -14.13
C GLY A 22 0.98 5.99 -13.73
N VAL A 23 1.00 6.55 -12.52
CA VAL A 23 2.18 7.25 -11.99
C VAL A 23 3.38 6.31 -11.88
N SER A 24 3.16 5.07 -11.44
CA SER A 24 4.23 4.09 -11.31
C SER A 24 4.82 3.69 -12.66
N LEU A 25 3.99 3.57 -13.71
CA LEU A 25 4.47 3.31 -15.06
C LEU A 25 5.22 4.52 -15.63
N MET A 26 4.70 5.74 -15.44
CA MET A 26 5.41 6.96 -15.88
C MET A 26 6.80 7.08 -15.24
N PHE A 27 6.90 6.81 -13.94
CA PHE A 27 8.18 6.79 -13.24
C PHE A 27 9.12 5.70 -13.77
N LEU A 28 8.57 4.53 -14.15
CA LEU A 28 9.37 3.44 -14.72
C LEU A 28 9.93 3.83 -16.10
N PHE A 29 9.11 4.43 -16.95
CA PHE A 29 9.56 4.89 -18.27
C PHE A 29 10.66 5.93 -18.15
N SER A 30 10.50 6.92 -17.26
CA SER A 30 11.55 7.91 -17.00
C SER A 30 12.86 7.27 -16.51
N LEU A 31 12.79 6.21 -15.71
CA LEU A 31 13.97 5.49 -15.22
C LEU A 31 14.67 4.65 -16.32
N LEU A 32 13.93 4.22 -17.33
CA LEU A 32 14.47 3.48 -18.48
C LEU A 32 15.14 4.42 -19.48
N GLU A 33 14.58 5.62 -19.67
CA GLU A 33 15.17 6.67 -20.51
C GLU A 33 16.44 7.25 -19.89
N GLU A 34 16.38 7.55 -18.59
CA GLU A 34 17.50 8.12 -17.83
C GLU A 34 17.83 7.22 -16.62
N PRO A 35 18.73 6.23 -16.80
CA PRO A 35 19.08 5.32 -15.72
C PRO A 35 19.82 6.06 -14.61
N VAL A 36 19.67 5.52 -13.40
CA VAL A 36 20.32 6.06 -12.20
C VAL A 36 21.84 6.09 -12.37
N ASN A 37 22.45 7.16 -11.86
CA ASN A 37 23.90 7.29 -11.81
C ASN A 37 24.54 6.03 -11.17
N PRO A 38 25.51 5.37 -11.85
CA PRO A 38 26.15 4.15 -11.38
C PRO A 38 26.71 4.23 -9.96
N ARG A 39 27.16 5.42 -9.52
CA ARG A 39 27.65 5.68 -8.16
C ARG A 39 26.59 5.38 -7.09
N TYR A 40 25.32 5.63 -7.39
CA TYR A 40 24.20 5.49 -6.46
C TYR A 40 23.34 4.26 -6.76
N ALA A 41 23.61 3.55 -7.85
CA ALA A 41 22.84 2.39 -8.30
C ALA A 41 22.62 1.36 -7.19
N GLY A 42 23.66 1.04 -6.42
CA GLY A 42 23.59 0.08 -5.32
C GLY A 42 22.68 0.48 -4.15
N LEU A 43 22.31 1.76 -4.03
CA LEU A 43 21.40 2.28 -3.00
C LEU A 43 20.01 2.54 -3.56
N LEU A 44 19.93 3.15 -4.75
CA LEU A 44 18.67 3.58 -5.35
C LEU A 44 17.88 2.42 -5.96
N TYR A 45 18.51 1.44 -6.63
CA TYR A 45 17.76 0.33 -7.21
C TYR A 45 17.03 -0.53 -6.16
N PRO A 46 17.61 -0.87 -5.00
CA PRO A 46 16.87 -1.54 -3.92
C PRO A 46 15.69 -0.72 -3.41
N LEU A 47 15.84 0.61 -3.26
CA LEU A 47 14.75 1.50 -2.84
C LEU A 47 13.63 1.57 -3.87
N ILE A 48 13.97 1.74 -5.15
CA ILE A 48 13.02 1.75 -6.25
C ILE A 48 12.30 0.40 -6.33
N GLY A 49 13.05 -0.71 -6.26
CA GLY A 49 12.49 -2.06 -6.24
C GLY A 49 11.52 -2.28 -5.08
N GLY A 50 11.87 -1.82 -3.89
CA GLY A 50 10.98 -1.87 -2.72
C GLY A 50 9.73 -0.99 -2.87
N LEU A 51 9.85 0.21 -3.47
CA LEU A 51 8.71 1.05 -3.80
C LEU A 51 7.75 0.33 -4.76
N TYR A 52 8.25 -0.27 -5.85
CA TYR A 52 7.41 -1.06 -6.76
C TYR A 52 6.80 -2.28 -6.09
N LEU A 53 7.55 -2.97 -5.23
CA LEU A 53 7.04 -4.10 -4.47
C LEU A 53 5.91 -3.68 -3.52
N SER A 54 5.99 -2.48 -2.95
CA SER A 54 4.96 -1.93 -2.06
C SER A 54 3.63 -1.60 -2.77
N ILE A 55 3.64 -1.44 -4.09
CA ILE A 55 2.41 -1.23 -4.86
C ILE A 55 1.50 -2.47 -4.80
N LEU A 56 2.07 -3.67 -4.73
CA LEU A 56 1.31 -4.92 -4.71
C LEU A 56 0.34 -5.02 -3.53
N PRO A 57 0.76 -4.87 -2.26
CA PRO A 57 -0.17 -4.89 -1.13
C PRO A 57 -1.17 -3.73 -1.17
N VAL A 58 -0.82 -2.58 -1.75
CA VAL A 58 -1.75 -1.45 -1.89
C VAL A 58 -2.86 -1.76 -2.90
N ILE A 59 -2.51 -2.22 -4.11
CA ILE A 59 -3.51 -2.61 -5.12
C ILE A 59 -4.38 -3.75 -4.60
N TYR A 60 -3.77 -4.76 -3.96
CA TYR A 60 -4.50 -5.87 -3.37
C TYR A 60 -5.49 -5.39 -2.30
N LEU A 61 -5.10 -4.44 -1.44
CA LEU A 61 -5.99 -3.84 -0.46
C LEU A 61 -7.17 -3.12 -1.14
N LEU A 62 -6.93 -2.36 -2.22
CA LEU A 62 -8.00 -1.71 -2.97
C LEU A 62 -8.99 -2.71 -3.60
N GLN A 63 -8.49 -3.85 -4.10
CA GLN A 63 -9.33 -4.93 -4.61
C GLN A 63 -10.19 -5.58 -3.51
N LEU A 64 -9.62 -5.78 -2.32
CA LEU A 64 -10.36 -6.27 -1.15
C LEU A 64 -11.48 -5.29 -0.77
N MET A 65 -11.19 -3.98 -0.73
CA MET A 65 -12.21 -2.97 -0.45
C MET A 65 -13.31 -2.95 -1.51
N LEU A 66 -12.95 -3.04 -2.80
CA LEU A 66 -13.93 -3.17 -3.88
C LEU A 66 -14.81 -4.41 -3.75
N SER A 67 -14.28 -5.51 -3.21
CA SER A 67 -15.04 -6.74 -2.97
C SER A 67 -16.08 -6.53 -1.86
N LEU A 68 -15.72 -5.86 -0.76
CA LEU A 68 -16.65 -5.49 0.31
C LEU A 68 -17.81 -4.62 -0.19
N LEU A 69 -17.55 -3.72 -1.15
CA LEU A 69 -18.60 -2.88 -1.75
C LEU A 69 -19.57 -3.65 -2.65
N LYS A 70 -19.12 -4.75 -3.25
CA LYS A 70 -19.92 -5.59 -4.18
C LYS A 70 -20.78 -6.61 -3.46
N GLU A 71 -20.42 -7.02 -2.25
CA GLU A 71 -21.18 -8.02 -1.50
C GLU A 71 -22.62 -7.57 -1.19
N ARG A 72 -23.58 -8.45 -1.46
CA ARG A 72 -24.97 -8.32 -0.99
C ARG A 72 -25.00 -8.61 0.50
N GLU A 73 -25.86 -7.88 1.22
CA GLU A 73 -25.99 -7.95 2.69
C GLU A 73 -26.25 -9.39 3.18
N ASP A 74 -26.94 -10.23 2.38
CA ASP A 74 -27.30 -11.61 2.76
C ASP A 74 -26.18 -12.67 2.61
N ALA A 75 -25.10 -12.39 1.87
CA ALA A 75 -24.00 -13.33 1.62
C ALA A 75 -22.70 -12.97 2.38
N ALA A 76 -22.76 -11.95 3.23
CA ALA A 76 -21.60 -11.18 3.65
C ALA A 76 -20.82 -11.77 4.86
N GLY A 77 -21.47 -12.45 5.81
CA GLY A 77 -20.86 -12.75 7.12
C GLY A 77 -19.52 -13.51 7.06
N LYS A 78 -19.45 -14.64 6.35
CA LYS A 78 -18.20 -15.43 6.25
C LYS A 78 -17.16 -14.82 5.31
N ASN A 79 -17.58 -14.08 4.29
CA ASN A 79 -16.67 -13.53 3.31
C ASN A 79 -15.96 -12.26 3.83
N ARG A 80 -16.66 -11.45 4.66
CA ARG A 80 -16.10 -10.23 5.28
C ARG A 80 -14.97 -10.49 6.25
N GLN A 81 -15.11 -11.42 7.18
CA GLN A 81 -14.02 -11.78 8.11
C GLN A 81 -12.76 -12.20 7.35
N SER A 82 -12.91 -12.99 6.28
CA SER A 82 -11.77 -13.35 5.43
C SER A 82 -11.15 -12.14 4.74
N ILE A 83 -11.95 -11.17 4.32
CA ILE A 83 -11.45 -9.95 3.68
C ILE A 83 -10.68 -9.10 4.68
N TRP A 84 -11.20 -8.87 5.89
CA TRP A 84 -10.50 -8.08 6.91
C TRP A 84 -9.18 -8.72 7.34
N ARG A 85 -9.14 -10.05 7.48
CA ARG A 85 -7.89 -10.79 7.73
C ARG A 85 -6.86 -10.59 6.63
N LYS A 86 -7.29 -10.63 5.36
CA LYS A 86 -6.42 -10.37 4.20
C LYS A 86 -5.95 -8.91 4.16
N ALA A 87 -6.82 -7.95 4.49
CA ALA A 87 -6.50 -6.54 4.55
C ALA A 87 -5.45 -6.24 5.63
N ARG A 88 -5.62 -6.80 6.83
CA ARG A 88 -4.63 -6.75 7.92
C ARG A 88 -3.27 -7.28 7.47
N ALA A 89 -3.24 -8.46 6.85
CA ALA A 89 -2.00 -9.04 6.34
C ALA A 89 -1.35 -8.15 5.27
N SER A 90 -2.13 -7.56 4.36
CA SER A 90 -1.64 -6.64 3.33
C SER A 90 -0.96 -5.41 3.94
N ALA A 91 -1.59 -4.81 4.98
CA ALA A 91 -1.02 -3.67 5.69
C ALA A 91 0.30 -4.01 6.40
N ALA A 92 0.40 -5.20 7.00
CA ALA A 92 1.64 -5.67 7.61
C ALA A 92 2.76 -5.85 6.57
N VAL A 93 2.45 -6.49 5.42
CA VAL A 93 3.43 -6.68 4.34
C VAL A 93 3.91 -5.32 3.82
N PHE A 94 3.02 -4.35 3.64
CA PHE A 94 3.38 -2.99 3.25
C PHE A 94 4.38 -2.36 4.24
N SER A 95 4.10 -2.39 5.54
CA SER A 95 5.05 -1.87 6.56
C SER A 95 6.40 -2.60 6.54
N ILE A 96 6.40 -3.93 6.38
CA ILE A 96 7.64 -4.73 6.36
C ILE A 96 8.51 -4.34 5.17
N ILE A 97 7.93 -4.14 3.98
CA ILE A 97 8.67 -3.70 2.80
C ILE A 97 9.43 -2.39 3.09
N PHE A 98 8.75 -1.39 3.66
CA PHE A 98 9.39 -0.12 4.01
C PHE A 98 10.43 -0.26 5.13
N LEU A 99 10.21 -1.16 6.09
CA LEU A 99 11.19 -1.47 7.13
C LEU A 99 12.49 -2.06 6.53
N LEU A 100 12.37 -2.94 5.54
CA LEU A 100 13.51 -3.52 4.82
C LEU A 100 14.25 -2.51 3.95
N MET A 101 13.59 -1.43 3.53
CA MET A 101 14.21 -0.34 2.77
C MET A 101 15.04 0.61 3.64
N LEU A 102 14.76 0.72 4.95
CA LEU A 102 15.47 1.63 5.86
C LEU A 102 17.00 1.59 5.77
N PRO A 103 17.71 0.44 5.78
CA PRO A 103 19.17 0.45 5.71
C PRO A 103 19.70 1.15 4.44
N PHE A 104 18.97 1.05 3.33
CA PHE A 104 19.33 1.75 2.09
C PHE A 104 19.00 3.24 2.18
N THR A 105 17.86 3.59 2.77
CA THR A 105 17.47 4.98 3.01
C THR A 105 18.48 5.72 3.90
N TYR A 106 18.89 5.12 5.02
CA TYR A 106 19.86 5.75 5.93
C TYR A 106 21.19 6.04 5.24
N ARG A 107 21.70 5.07 4.46
CA ARG A 107 22.94 5.28 3.69
C ARG A 107 22.77 6.33 2.61
N LEU A 108 21.63 6.35 1.92
CA LEU A 108 21.37 7.36 0.89
C LEU A 108 21.28 8.77 1.50
N ALA A 109 20.59 8.91 2.64
CA ALA A 109 20.46 10.17 3.35
C ALA A 109 21.80 10.75 3.81
N ASP A 110 22.74 9.88 4.21
CA ASP A 110 24.10 10.27 4.60
C ASP A 110 24.94 10.68 3.39
N VAL A 111 24.89 9.92 2.29
CA VAL A 111 25.67 10.22 1.07
C VAL A 111 25.19 11.49 0.37
N ASP A 112 23.89 11.77 0.41
CA ASP A 112 23.26 12.92 -0.26
C ASP A 112 23.08 14.14 0.68
N ASP A 113 23.57 14.04 1.94
CA ASP A 113 23.40 15.05 3.00
C ASP A 113 21.93 15.51 3.15
N ALA A 114 21.00 14.55 3.01
CA ALA A 114 19.56 14.78 2.93
C ALA A 114 18.81 14.00 4.02
N PRO A 115 18.87 14.41 5.29
CA PRO A 115 18.28 13.67 6.41
C PRO A 115 16.75 13.54 6.31
N GLY A 116 16.08 14.42 5.56
CA GLY A 116 14.63 14.36 5.31
C GLY A 116 14.17 13.09 4.60
N LEU A 117 15.05 12.42 3.85
CA LEU A 117 14.74 11.14 3.19
C LEU A 117 14.37 10.05 4.20
N ILE A 118 14.98 10.05 5.38
CA ILE A 118 14.67 9.08 6.44
C ILE A 118 13.21 9.23 6.88
N LEU A 119 12.74 10.46 7.06
CA LEU A 119 11.34 10.72 7.44
C LEU A 119 10.38 10.30 6.31
N PHE A 120 10.70 10.63 5.06
CA PHE A 120 9.85 10.32 3.92
C PHE A 120 9.62 8.81 3.76
N PHE A 121 10.68 8.00 3.87
CA PHE A 121 10.59 6.54 3.72
C PHE A 121 10.15 5.81 4.99
N SER A 122 10.28 6.40 6.17
CA SER A 122 9.76 5.81 7.43
C SER A 122 8.28 6.08 7.67
N LEU A 123 7.74 7.19 7.14
CA LEU A 123 6.34 7.57 7.30
C LEU A 123 5.34 6.49 6.82
N PRO A 124 5.54 5.81 5.67
CA PRO A 124 4.70 4.69 5.25
C PRO A 124 4.63 3.53 6.25
N ILE A 125 5.66 3.31 7.08
CA ILE A 125 5.65 2.28 8.12
C ILE A 125 4.55 2.58 9.14
N LEU A 126 4.42 3.85 9.54
CA LEU A 126 3.38 4.32 10.47
C LEU A 126 1.99 4.13 9.87
N PHE A 127 1.80 4.49 8.61
CA PHE A 127 0.51 4.31 7.94
C PHE A 127 0.13 2.84 7.77
N GLY A 128 1.08 1.96 7.43
CA GLY A 128 0.81 0.53 7.38
C GLY A 128 0.51 -0.07 8.76
N GLY A 129 1.19 0.40 9.82
CA GLY A 129 0.90 0.02 11.20
C GLY A 129 -0.48 0.48 11.67
N ALA A 130 -0.87 1.72 11.36
CA ALA A 130 -2.20 2.24 11.63
C ALA A 130 -3.28 1.45 10.86
N GLY A 131 -3.04 1.16 9.57
CA GLY A 131 -3.91 0.31 8.77
C GLY A 131 -4.08 -1.09 9.37
N TYR A 132 -2.99 -1.72 9.82
CA TYR A 132 -3.01 -3.01 10.48
C TYR A 132 -3.89 -2.99 11.75
N ALA A 133 -3.72 -1.98 12.60
CA ALA A 133 -4.50 -1.82 13.82
C ALA A 133 -6.00 -1.67 13.49
N LEU A 134 -6.33 -0.78 12.55
CA LEU A 134 -7.70 -0.56 12.10
C LEU A 134 -8.35 -1.83 11.56
N PHE A 135 -7.67 -2.58 10.69
CA PHE A 135 -8.20 -3.84 10.15
C PHE A 135 -8.31 -4.95 11.19
N SER A 136 -7.46 -4.92 12.23
CA SER A 136 -7.58 -5.85 13.36
C SER A 136 -8.85 -5.57 14.15
N LEU A 137 -9.15 -4.30 14.42
CA LEU A 137 -10.39 -3.89 15.11
C LEU A 137 -11.64 -4.28 14.32
N PHE A 138 -11.64 -4.09 13.00
CA PHE A 138 -12.77 -4.53 12.16
C PHE A 138 -12.94 -6.05 12.14
N LEU A 139 -11.84 -6.79 12.13
CA LEU A 139 -11.88 -8.26 12.17
C LEU A 139 -12.44 -8.76 13.51
N GLU A 140 -11.99 -8.18 14.62
CA GLU A 140 -12.46 -8.54 15.97
C GLU A 140 -13.95 -8.25 16.14
N LYS A 141 -14.40 -7.07 15.70
CA LYS A 141 -15.82 -6.71 15.72
C LYS A 141 -16.70 -7.70 14.93
N GLU A 142 -16.27 -8.10 13.74
CA GLU A 142 -17.02 -9.07 12.92
C GLU A 142 -17.02 -10.49 13.52
N GLN A 143 -16.07 -10.82 14.40
CA GLN A 143 -16.04 -12.09 15.14
C GLN A 143 -16.99 -12.09 16.35
N GLU A 144 -17.13 -10.96 17.04
CA GLU A 144 -18.10 -10.80 18.14
C GLU A 144 -19.56 -10.84 17.65
N ASP A 145 -19.82 -10.34 16.44
CA ASP A 145 -21.16 -10.26 15.84
C ASP A 145 -21.63 -11.59 15.16
N SER A 146 -20.83 -12.68 15.21
CA SER A 146 -21.10 -13.99 14.56
C SER A 146 -21.45 -15.10 15.54
#